data_AF-F0YDM8-F1
#
_entry.id   AF-F0YDM8-F1
#
_cell.length_a   1.000
_cell.length_b   1.000
_cell.length_c   1.000
_cell.angle_alpha   90.00
_cell.angle_beta   90.00
_cell.angle_gamma   90.00
#
_symmetry.space_group_name_H-M   'P 1'
#
loop_
_entity.id
_entity.type
_entity.pdbx_description
1 polymer ?
#
loop_
_entity_poly.entity_id
_entity_poly.type
_entity_poly.pdbx_seq_one_letter_code
_entity_poly.pdbx_strand_id
1 'polypeptide(L)'
;DPEAFGAAVTSLWSLWFSERGAKNKEALEEIDLMIGSGEACWEDASQAAAELVEVHPDWPEPLNRLATLKYLTGDFAESVELCERVLALKPHHFGALSGICMCHAKLG
;
A
#
# COMPACT_ATOMS: atom_id res chain seq x y z
N ASP A 1 21.18 -14.41 -7.43
CA ASP A 1 21.78 -13.99 -6.15
C ASP A 1 20.66 -13.41 -5.27
N PRO A 2 20.25 -14.13 -4.22
CA PRO A 2 19.17 -13.70 -3.32
C PRO A 2 19.45 -12.39 -2.58
N GLU A 3 20.72 -12.11 -2.25
CA GLU A 3 21.10 -10.90 -1.51
C GLU A 3 20.93 -9.66 -2.39
N ALA A 4 21.42 -9.72 -3.63
CA ALA A 4 21.22 -8.67 -4.63
C ALA A 4 19.73 -8.39 -4.91
N PHE A 5 18.89 -9.44 -4.93
CA PHE A 5 17.44 -9.29 -5.11
C PHE A 5 16.79 -8.56 -3.93
N GLY A 6 17.11 -8.94 -2.70
CA GLY A 6 16.57 -8.28 -1.49
C GLY A 6 16.96 -6.81 -1.41
N ALA A 7 18.22 -6.48 -1.74
CA ALA A 7 18.69 -5.11 -1.82
C ALA A 7 17.94 -4.29 -2.89
N ALA A 8 17.66 -4.88 -4.05
CA ALA A 8 16.90 -4.22 -5.11
C ALA A 8 15.44 -3.94 -4.69
N VAL A 9 14.78 -4.90 -4.04
CA VAL A 9 13.41 -4.73 -3.52
C VAL A 9 13.35 -3.61 -2.48
N THR A 10 14.31 -3.58 -1.56
CA THR A 10 14.41 -2.55 -0.52
C THR A 10 14.61 -1.16 -1.12
N SER A 11 15.51 -1.06 -2.12
CA SER A 11 15.77 0.19 -2.83
C SER A 11 14.53 0.69 -3.57
N LEU A 12 13.78 -0.23 -4.17
CA LEU A 12 12.56 0.10 -4.90
C LEU A 12 11.45 0.62 -3.99
N TRP A 13 11.25 0.00 -2.82
CA TRP A 13 10.34 0.53 -1.80
C TRP A 13 10.74 1.92 -1.32
N SER A 14 12.03 2.13 -0.99
CA SER A 14 12.54 3.43 -0.57
C SER A 14 12.30 4.51 -1.61
N LEU A 15 12.48 4.17 -2.89
CA LEU A 15 12.17 5.07 -4.00
C LEU A 15 10.68 5.41 -4.05
N TRP A 16 9.80 4.41 -4.03
CA TRP A 16 8.36 4.64 -4.15
C TRP A 16 7.77 5.44 -2.99
N PHE A 17 8.24 5.19 -1.76
CA PHE A 17 7.83 5.96 -0.59
C PHE A 17 8.26 7.43 -0.66
N SER A 18 9.37 7.73 -1.36
CA SER A 18 9.91 9.08 -1.45
C SER A 18 9.45 9.86 -2.69
N GLU A 19 8.60 9.27 -3.56
CA GLU A 19 8.09 9.89 -4.80
C GLU A 19 7.39 11.23 -4.59
N ARG A 20 6.93 11.53 -3.36
CA ARG A 20 6.27 12.78 -2.99
C ARG A 20 7.02 13.58 -1.91
N GLY A 21 8.32 13.31 -1.74
CA GLY A 21 9.18 14.07 -0.84
C GLY A 21 9.14 13.60 0.62
N ALA A 22 10.06 14.13 1.44
CA ALA A 22 10.34 13.63 2.78
C ALA A 22 9.12 13.66 3.72
N LYS A 23 8.34 14.74 3.72
CA LYS A 23 7.16 14.87 4.57
C LYS A 23 6.11 13.79 4.28
N ASN A 24 5.85 13.52 3.01
CA ASN A 24 4.85 12.51 2.61
C ASN A 24 5.37 11.09 2.84
N LYS A 25 6.67 10.88 2.66
CA LYS A 25 7.32 9.64 3.08
C LYS A 25 7.12 9.39 4.58
N GLU A 26 7.40 10.37 5.42
CA GLU A 26 7.23 10.26 6.88
C GLU A 26 5.77 9.94 7.25
N ALA A 27 4.80 10.61 6.62
CA ALA A 27 3.37 10.32 6.82
C ALA A 27 3.01 8.87 6.41
N LEU A 28 3.57 8.36 5.31
CA LEU A 28 3.35 6.99 4.88
C LEU A 28 3.99 5.95 5.82
N GLU A 29 5.16 6.26 6.37
CA GLU A 29 5.82 5.43 7.40
C GLU A 29 5.00 5.41 8.70
N GLU A 30 4.39 6.54 9.09
CA GLU A 30 3.46 6.61 10.23
C GLU A 30 2.21 5.75 9.99
N ILE A 31 1.65 5.76 8.77
CA ILE A 31 0.56 4.85 8.39
C ILE A 31 0.97 3.38 8.53
N ASP A 32 2.17 3.01 8.10
CA ASP A 32 2.68 1.64 8.27
C ASP A 32 2.82 1.25 9.75
N LEU A 33 3.23 2.18 10.62
CA LEU A 33 3.28 1.97 12.07
C LEU A 33 1.87 1.78 12.66
N MET A 34 0.88 2.56 12.22
CA MET A 34 -0.51 2.41 12.67
C MET A 34 -1.09 1.06 12.24
N ILE A 35 -0.89 0.64 10.99
CA ILE A 35 -1.31 -0.68 10.50
C ILE A 35 -0.69 -1.80 11.34
N GLY A 36 0.62 -1.71 11.62
CA GLY A 36 1.37 -2.68 12.44
C GLY A 36 0.99 -2.68 13.92
N SER A 37 0.36 -1.62 14.42
CA SER A 37 -0.11 -1.50 15.81
C SER A 37 -1.41 -2.26 16.07
N GLY A 38 -2.09 -2.72 15.02
CA GLY A 38 -3.26 -3.60 15.08
C GLY A 38 -4.59 -2.88 14.93
N GLU A 39 -5.69 -3.65 15.08
CA GLU A 39 -7.06 -3.27 14.72
C GLU A 39 -7.53 -1.93 15.31
N ALA A 40 -7.08 -1.60 16.52
CA ALA A 40 -7.43 -0.36 17.19
C ALA A 40 -6.95 0.90 16.45
N CYS A 41 -5.94 0.79 15.58
CA CYS A 41 -5.36 1.90 14.82
C CYS A 41 -5.70 1.85 13.33
N TRP A 42 -6.46 0.85 12.86
CA TRP A 42 -6.75 0.68 11.43
C TRP A 42 -7.66 1.76 10.84
N GLU A 43 -8.57 2.32 11.64
CA GLU A 43 -9.42 3.42 11.20
C GLU A 43 -8.58 4.70 10.98
N ASP A 44 -7.75 5.05 11.96
CA ASP A 44 -6.84 6.20 11.87
C ASP A 44 -5.87 6.05 10.68
N ALA A 45 -5.34 4.84 10.46
CA ALA A 45 -4.50 4.53 9.31
C ALA A 45 -5.25 4.69 7.97
N SER A 46 -6.52 4.27 7.92
CA SER A 46 -7.36 4.41 6.73
C SER A 46 -7.63 5.87 6.42
N GLN A 47 -7.94 6.68 7.44
CA GLN A 47 -8.16 8.11 7.26
C GLN A 47 -6.90 8.82 6.76
N ALA A 48 -5.75 8.59 7.41
CA ALA A 48 -4.49 9.22 7.00
C ALA A 48 -4.08 8.81 5.58
N ALA A 49 -4.28 7.54 5.20
CA ALA A 49 -4.02 7.09 3.84
C ALA A 49 -4.97 7.73 2.82
N ALA A 50 -6.26 7.88 3.15
CA ALA A 50 -7.23 8.55 2.29
C ALA A 50 -6.88 10.03 2.07
N GLU A 51 -6.44 10.75 3.12
CA GLU A 51 -5.97 12.13 3.00
C GLU A 51 -4.77 12.24 2.04
N LEU A 52 -3.81 11.30 2.12
CA LEU A 52 -2.69 11.26 1.17
C LEU A 52 -3.15 10.97 -0.27
N VAL A 53 -4.17 10.15 -0.48
CA VAL A 53 -4.77 9.91 -1.80
C VAL A 53 -5.42 11.18 -2.35
N GLU A 54 -6.12 11.95 -1.52
CA GLU A 54 -6.75 13.21 -1.95
C GLU A 54 -5.71 14.25 -2.37
N VAL A 55 -4.61 14.36 -1.62
CA VAL A 55 -3.52 15.30 -1.92
C VAL A 55 -2.66 14.83 -3.10
N HIS A 56 -2.46 13.52 -3.23
CA HIS A 56 -1.61 12.90 -4.25
C HIS A 56 -2.34 11.76 -4.98
N PRO A 57 -3.33 12.07 -5.83
CA PRO A 57 -4.17 11.06 -6.48
C PRO A 57 -3.42 10.16 -7.48
N ASP A 58 -2.22 10.57 -7.88
CA ASP A 58 -1.33 9.85 -8.80
C ASP A 58 -0.20 9.10 -8.07
N TRP A 59 -0.18 9.10 -6.74
CA TRP A 59 0.80 8.38 -5.94
C TRP A 59 0.22 7.02 -5.49
N PRO A 60 0.79 5.88 -5.94
CA PRO A 60 0.14 4.59 -5.69
C PRO A 60 0.28 4.06 -4.25
N GLU A 61 1.26 4.54 -3.49
CA GLU A 61 1.57 3.94 -2.19
C GLU A 61 0.47 4.08 -1.13
N PRO A 62 -0.19 5.26 -0.96
CA PRO A 62 -1.35 5.38 -0.09
C PRO A 62 -2.52 4.48 -0.51
N LEU A 63 -2.78 4.35 -1.81
CA LEU A 63 -3.80 3.43 -2.33
C LEU A 63 -3.48 1.97 -1.97
N ASN A 64 -2.21 1.57 -2.05
CA ASN A 64 -1.76 0.24 -1.64
C ASN A 64 -1.96 0.00 -0.13
N ARG A 65 -1.87 1.05 0.71
CA ARG A 65 -2.19 0.96 2.15
C ARG A 65 -3.67 0.81 2.42
N LEU A 66 -4.51 1.57 1.71
CA LEU A 66 -5.96 1.34 1.75
C LEU A 66 -6.31 -0.08 1.33
N ALA A 67 -5.70 -0.61 0.26
CA ALA A 67 -5.92 -1.99 -0.16
C ALA A 67 -5.54 -3.00 0.93
N THR A 68 -4.39 -2.77 1.59
CA THR A 68 -3.93 -3.60 2.71
C THR A 68 -4.93 -3.58 3.88
N LEU A 69 -5.43 -2.40 4.26
CA LEU A 69 -6.42 -2.24 5.32
C LEU A 69 -7.74 -2.95 4.99
N LYS A 70 -8.22 -2.86 3.74
CA LYS A 70 -9.41 -3.59 3.28
C LYS A 70 -9.21 -5.10 3.30
N TYR A 71 -8.03 -5.59 2.93
CA TYR A 71 -7.70 -7.00 3.08
C TYR A 71 -7.72 -7.44 4.55
N LEU A 72 -7.14 -6.64 5.45
CA LEU A 72 -7.08 -6.93 6.88
C LEU A 72 -8.46 -6.94 7.54
N THR A 73 -9.39 -6.09 7.10
CA THR A 73 -10.77 -6.04 7.59
C THR A 73 -11.71 -7.04 6.90
N GLY A 74 -11.21 -7.80 5.93
CA GLY A 74 -11.97 -8.84 5.22
C GLY A 74 -12.79 -8.34 4.03
N ASP A 75 -12.68 -7.07 3.66
CA ASP A 75 -13.26 -6.52 2.43
C ASP A 75 -12.34 -6.79 1.24
N PHE A 76 -12.27 -8.05 0.84
CA PHE A 76 -11.39 -8.49 -0.24
C PHE A 76 -11.78 -7.92 -1.61
N ALA A 77 -13.07 -7.62 -1.83
CA ALA A 77 -13.53 -7.06 -3.09
C ALA A 77 -13.02 -5.63 -3.26
N GLU A 78 -13.19 -4.78 -2.25
CA GLU A 78 -12.68 -3.41 -2.29
C GLU A 78 -11.14 -3.37 -2.32
N SER A 79 -10.48 -4.32 -1.64
CA SER A 79 -9.02 -4.48 -1.71
C SER A 79 -8.53 -4.76 -3.15
N VAL A 80 -9.25 -5.60 -3.91
CA VAL A 80 -8.95 -5.85 -5.34
C VAL A 80 -9.08 -4.57 -6.15
N GLU A 81 -10.19 -3.84 -6.03
CA GLU A 81 -10.40 -2.59 -6.78
C GLU A 81 -9.29 -1.56 -6.50
N LEU A 82 -8.87 -1.43 -5.25
CA LEU A 82 -7.77 -0.55 -4.86
C LEU A 82 -6.44 -1.01 -5.45
N CYS A 83 -6.15 -2.31 -5.45
CA CYS A 83 -4.95 -2.84 -6.09
C CYS A 83 -4.97 -2.63 -7.61
N GLU A 84 -6.12 -2.79 -8.27
CA GLU A 84 -6.26 -2.51 -9.72
C GLU A 84 -5.94 -1.05 -10.03
N ARG A 85 -6.39 -0.12 -9.18
CA ARG A 85 -6.02 1.31 -9.29
C ARG A 85 -4.52 1.54 -9.12
N VAL A 86 -3.88 0.86 -8.16
CA VAL A 86 -2.42 0.90 -7.99
C VAL A 86 -1.72 0.42 -9.27
N LEU A 87 -2.19 -0.68 -9.86
CA LEU A 87 -1.60 -1.24 -11.09
C LEU A 87 -1.87 -0.41 -12.33
N ALA A 88 -2.99 0.32 -12.39
CA ALA A 88 -3.25 1.28 -13.46
C ALA A 88 -2.23 2.44 -13.43
N LEU A 89 -1.80 2.88 -12.24
CA LEU A 89 -0.77 3.91 -12.08
C LEU A 89 0.66 3.35 -12.23
N LYS A 90 0.90 2.14 -11.71
CA LYS A 90 2.22 1.49 -11.68
C LYS A 90 2.07 -0.01 -11.99
N PRO A 91 2.09 -0.42 -13.28
CA PRO A 91 1.81 -1.79 -13.69
C PRO A 91 2.74 -2.88 -13.13
N HIS A 92 3.95 -2.50 -12.72
CA HIS A 92 4.95 -3.40 -12.14
C HIS A 92 5.04 -3.29 -10.62
N HIS A 93 4.00 -2.75 -9.97
CA HIS A 93 3.94 -2.62 -8.53
C HIS A 93 3.75 -3.99 -7.87
N PHE A 94 4.86 -4.61 -7.44
CA PHE A 94 4.84 -5.96 -6.90
C PHE A 94 4.00 -6.12 -5.61
N GLY A 95 3.88 -5.06 -4.80
CA GLY A 95 2.98 -5.05 -3.63
C GLY A 95 1.51 -5.33 -3.99
N ALA A 96 0.91 -4.48 -4.85
CA ALA A 96 -0.45 -4.67 -5.35
C ALA A 96 -0.66 -5.97 -6.16
N LEU A 97 0.33 -6.41 -6.95
CA LEU A 97 0.25 -7.72 -7.63
C LEU A 97 0.11 -8.87 -6.61
N SER A 98 0.90 -8.84 -5.55
CA SER A 98 0.77 -9.80 -4.45
C SER A 98 -0.56 -9.67 -3.73
N GLY A 99 -1.02 -8.42 -3.50
CA GLY A 99 -2.30 -8.10 -2.88
C GLY A 99 -3.50 -8.73 -3.60
N ILE A 100 -3.59 -8.55 -4.93
CA ILE A 100 -4.65 -9.14 -5.76
C ILE A 100 -4.66 -10.66 -5.67
N CYS A 101 -3.49 -11.30 -5.77
CA CYS A 101 -3.39 -12.76 -5.63
C CYS A 101 -3.92 -13.24 -4.27
N MET A 102 -3.56 -12.55 -3.18
CA MET A 102 -4.06 -12.88 -1.84
C MET A 102 -5.57 -12.68 -1.72
N CYS A 103 -6.12 -11.60 -2.29
CA CYS A 103 -7.56 -11.33 -2.25
C CYS A 103 -8.37 -12.37 -3.04
N HIS A 104 -7.96 -12.71 -4.27
CA HIS A 104 -8.63 -13.76 -5.04
C HIS A 104 -8.59 -15.11 -4.34
N ALA A 105 -7.47 -15.47 -3.70
CA ALA A 105 -7.39 -16.69 -2.90
C ALA A 105 -8.40 -16.73 -1.74
N LYS A 106 -8.84 -15.57 -1.23
CA LYS A 106 -9.88 -15.46 -0.19
C LYS A 106 -11.29 -15.48 -0.76
N LEU A 107 -11.49 -14.97 -1.97
CA LEU A 107 -12.79 -14.90 -2.64
C LEU A 107 -13.22 -16.25 -3.26
N GLY A 108 -12.26 -17.13 -3.59
CA GLY A 108 -12.51 -18.45 -4.20
C GLY A 108 -12.49 -18.40 -5.72
#